data_AF-A0A950R8D8-F1
#
_entry.id   AF-A0A950R8D8-F1
#
_cell.length_a   1.000
_cell.length_b   1.000
_cell.length_c   1.000
_cell.angle_alpha   90.00
_cell.angle_beta   90.00
_cell.angle_gamma   90.00
#
_symmetry.space_group_name_H-M   'P 1'
#
loop_
_entity.id
_entity.type
_entity.pdbx_description
1 polymer ?
#
loop_
_entity_poly.entity_id
_entity_poly.type
_entity_poly.pdbx_seq_one_letter_code
_entity_poly.pdbx_strand_id
1 'polypeptide(L)'
;TRFERDPAGDWFHHLPGHVHTPGGFVHKADPSVAPLLAAEFAALERASVETVAAKHPDEATLAADGLEHPSSIMMMYARDSLGAVARVEFGNPTPDGFGRYARVRETDNLVSVPRYVAAHLDRLLEIAGVRS
;
A
#
# COMPACT_ATOMS: atom_id res chain seq x y z
N THR A 1 5.73 2.85 7.77
CA THR A 1 6.10 1.43 7.98
C THR A 1 6.59 0.84 6.66
N ARG A 2 7.36 -0.25 6.68
CA ARG A 2 7.88 -0.97 5.50
C ARG A 2 7.68 -2.48 5.70
N PHE A 3 7.22 -3.17 4.67
CA PHE A 3 7.12 -4.63 4.64
C PHE A 3 8.06 -5.20 3.59
N GLU A 4 8.59 -6.39 3.82
CA GLU A 4 9.55 -7.04 2.94
C GLU A 4 9.48 -8.56 3.10
N ARG A 5 10.02 -9.31 2.13
CA ARG A 5 10.17 -10.76 2.22
C ARG A 5 11.60 -11.12 2.61
N ASP A 6 11.75 -12.01 3.58
CA ASP A 6 13.05 -12.55 3.97
C ASP A 6 13.62 -13.51 2.88
N PRO A 7 14.82 -14.11 3.08
CA PRO A 7 15.37 -15.05 2.10
C PRO A 7 14.52 -16.31 1.86
N ALA A 8 13.68 -16.71 2.82
CA ALA A 8 12.74 -17.82 2.66
C ALA A 8 11.45 -17.41 1.91
N GLY A 9 11.25 -16.11 1.73
CA GLY A 9 10.08 -15.55 1.04
C GLY A 9 8.96 -15.14 1.99
N ASP A 10 9.18 -15.23 3.31
CA ASP A 10 8.18 -14.90 4.31
C ASP A 10 8.10 -13.39 4.54
N TRP A 11 6.87 -12.87 4.60
CA TRP A 11 6.63 -11.45 4.84
C TRP A 11 6.94 -11.06 6.28
N PHE A 12 7.63 -9.93 6.45
CA PHE A 12 7.87 -9.29 7.72
C PHE A 12 7.71 -7.77 7.61
N HIS A 13 7.53 -7.10 8.74
CA HIS A 13 7.52 -5.65 8.83
C HIS A 13 8.80 -5.16 9.52
N HIS A 14 9.34 -4.04 9.05
CA HIS A 14 10.48 -3.37 9.67
C HIS A 14 10.01 -2.60 10.91
N LEU A 15 10.54 -2.96 12.09
CA LEU A 15 10.34 -2.20 13.33
C LEU A 15 11.18 -0.90 13.28
N PRO A 16 10.69 0.21 13.88
CA PRO A 16 11.47 1.44 13.97
C PRO A 16 12.78 1.21 14.74
N GLY A 17 13.93 1.54 14.15
CA GLY A 17 15.20 1.58 14.88
C GLY A 17 16.44 0.99 14.20
N HIS A 18 16.39 0.58 12.93
CA HIS A 18 17.57 -0.04 12.29
C HIS A 18 17.92 0.62 10.95
N VAL A 19 19.21 0.97 10.81
CA VAL A 19 19.81 1.50 9.58
C VAL A 19 20.14 0.32 8.67
N HIS A 20 19.65 0.34 7.43
CA HIS A 20 20.03 -0.64 6.43
C HIS A 20 21.52 -0.45 6.07
N THR A 21 22.36 -1.37 6.51
CA THR A 21 23.69 -1.56 5.92
C THR A 21 23.53 -2.43 4.66
N PRO A 22 24.09 -2.04 3.50
CA PRO A 22 24.08 -2.89 2.33
C PRO A 22 24.76 -4.23 2.64
N GLY A 23 24.07 -5.35 2.39
CA GLY A 23 24.63 -6.72 2.49
C GLY A 23 24.28 -7.52 3.74
N GLY A 24 23.51 -6.98 4.70
CA GLY A 24 23.08 -7.72 5.89
C GLY A 24 21.71 -8.39 5.72
N PHE A 25 21.64 -9.60 5.16
CA PHE A 25 20.43 -10.43 5.15
C PHE A 25 20.11 -11.02 6.55
N VAL A 26 19.91 -10.19 7.56
CA VAL A 26 19.67 -10.65 8.95
C VAL A 26 18.24 -10.37 9.43
N HIS A 27 17.33 -9.99 8.53
CA HIS A 27 15.91 -9.91 8.86
C HIS A 27 15.25 -11.26 8.58
N LYS A 28 14.76 -11.91 9.64
CA LYS A 28 13.99 -13.16 9.58
C LYS A 28 12.54 -12.85 9.97
N ALA A 29 11.59 -13.35 9.21
CA ALA A 29 10.19 -13.17 9.53
C ALA A 29 9.81 -13.87 10.85
N ASP A 30 8.93 -13.24 11.63
CA ASP A 30 8.32 -13.88 12.79
C ASP A 30 7.27 -14.89 12.30
N PRO A 31 7.45 -16.20 12.58
CA PRO A 31 6.53 -17.23 12.09
C PRO A 31 5.10 -17.08 12.64
N SER A 32 4.90 -16.35 13.74
CA SER A 32 3.57 -16.09 14.31
C SER A 32 2.77 -15.02 13.54
N VAL A 33 3.46 -14.12 12.82
CA VAL A 33 2.84 -12.98 12.11
C VAL A 33 2.94 -13.12 10.60
N ALA A 34 4.00 -13.78 10.09
CA ALA A 34 4.24 -13.92 8.65
C ALA A 34 3.04 -14.50 7.85
N PRO A 35 2.29 -15.51 8.35
CA PRO A 35 1.12 -16.01 7.65
C PRO A 35 -0.01 -14.97 7.50
N LEU A 36 -0.18 -14.09 8.49
CA LEU A 36 -1.19 -13.03 8.45
C LEU A 36 -0.82 -11.98 7.42
N LEU A 37 0.44 -11.53 7.42
CA LEU A 37 0.94 -10.59 6.41
C LEU A 37 0.81 -11.16 5.00
N ALA A 38 1.17 -12.44 4.82
CA ALA A 38 1.03 -13.12 3.54
C ALA A 38 -0.41 -13.16 3.04
N ALA A 39 -1.38 -13.42 3.93
CA ALA A 39 -2.79 -13.43 3.58
C ALA A 39 -3.29 -12.05 3.10
N GLU A 40 -2.92 -10.98 3.81
CA GLU A 40 -3.32 -9.61 3.45
C GLU A 40 -2.68 -9.16 2.13
N PHE A 41 -1.39 -9.44 1.92
CA PHE A 41 -0.73 -9.14 0.64
C PHE A 41 -1.33 -9.95 -0.51
N ALA A 42 -1.62 -11.23 -0.31
CA ALA A 42 -2.26 -12.04 -1.33
C ALA A 42 -3.68 -11.55 -1.66
N ALA A 43 -4.40 -10.96 -0.70
CA ALA A 43 -5.69 -10.35 -0.94
C ALA A 43 -5.58 -9.05 -1.77
N LEU A 44 -4.58 -8.20 -1.48
CA LEU A 44 -4.26 -7.03 -2.29
C LEU A 44 -3.83 -7.39 -3.71
N GLU A 45 -3.00 -8.44 -3.89
CA GLU A 45 -2.57 -8.92 -5.21
C GLU A 45 -3.75 -9.38 -6.09
N ARG A 46 -4.81 -9.92 -5.47
CA ARG A 46 -6.03 -10.33 -6.17
C ARG A 46 -7.03 -9.20 -6.40
N ALA A 47 -6.81 -8.02 -5.82
CA ALA A 47 -7.72 -6.91 -5.95
C ALA A 47 -7.74 -6.39 -7.40
N SER A 48 -8.93 -6.30 -7.98
CA SER A 48 -9.13 -5.65 -9.27
C SER A 48 -9.37 -4.15 -9.08
N VAL A 49 -8.76 -3.34 -9.93
CA VAL A 49 -9.20 -1.95 -10.13
C VAL A 49 -10.55 -2.01 -10.85
N GLU A 50 -11.64 -1.77 -10.12
CA GLU A 50 -13.00 -1.92 -10.66
C GLU A 50 -13.41 -0.77 -11.57
N THR A 51 -12.89 0.45 -11.35
CA THR A 51 -13.30 1.62 -12.12
C THR A 51 -12.20 2.67 -12.20
N VAL A 52 -11.90 3.10 -13.42
CA VAL A 52 -11.12 4.32 -13.67
C VAL A 52 -12.11 5.49 -13.68
N ALA A 53 -12.08 6.31 -12.64
CA ALA A 53 -12.97 7.45 -12.49
C ALA A 53 -12.54 8.62 -13.38
N ALA A 54 -11.23 8.83 -13.54
CA ALA A 54 -10.67 9.79 -14.49
C ALA A 54 -9.27 9.37 -14.95
N LYS A 55 -8.91 9.75 -16.16
CA LYS A 55 -7.54 9.64 -16.69
C LYS A 55 -6.94 11.04 -16.69
N HIS A 56 -5.74 11.21 -16.14
CA HIS A 56 -5.08 12.53 -16.02
C HIS A 56 -5.99 13.58 -15.34
N PRO A 57 -6.46 13.33 -14.11
CA PRO A 57 -7.30 14.27 -13.39
C PRO A 57 -6.59 15.61 -13.21
N ASP A 58 -7.34 16.70 -13.33
CA ASP A 58 -6.83 18.02 -13.01
C ASP A 58 -6.67 18.22 -11.49
N GLU A 59 -5.99 19.31 -11.11
CA GLU A 59 -5.71 19.64 -9.71
C GLU A 59 -7.00 19.81 -8.89
N ALA A 60 -8.05 20.36 -9.48
CA ALA A 60 -9.33 20.57 -8.82
C ALA A 60 -10.01 19.23 -8.47
N THR A 61 -9.97 18.27 -9.39
CA THR A 61 -10.46 16.89 -9.17
C THR A 61 -9.65 16.21 -8.08
N LEU A 62 -8.32 16.29 -8.15
CA LEU A 62 -7.44 15.72 -7.13
C LEU A 62 -7.69 16.31 -5.74
N ALA A 63 -7.88 17.62 -5.63
CA ALA A 63 -8.19 18.27 -4.36
C ALA A 63 -9.55 17.81 -3.80
N ALA A 64 -10.60 17.77 -4.64
CA ALA A 64 -11.94 17.32 -4.25
C ALA A 64 -11.93 15.88 -3.71
N ASP A 65 -11.14 15.01 -4.33
CA ASP A 65 -11.02 13.60 -3.95
C ASP A 65 -9.99 13.34 -2.84
N GLY A 66 -9.42 14.39 -2.25
CA GLY A 66 -8.48 14.29 -1.12
C GLY A 66 -7.09 13.78 -1.51
N LEU A 67 -6.72 13.90 -2.78
CA LEU A 67 -5.45 13.46 -3.34
C LEU A 67 -4.41 14.58 -3.48
N GLU A 68 -4.78 15.83 -3.23
CA GLU A 68 -3.82 16.91 -2.96
C GLU A 68 -3.04 16.63 -1.66
N HIS A 69 -3.72 16.08 -0.66
CA HIS A 69 -3.15 15.68 0.63
C HIS A 69 -3.60 14.25 0.99
N PRO A 70 -3.00 13.23 0.35
CA PRO A 70 -3.45 11.85 0.52
C PRO A 70 -3.25 11.37 1.96
N SER A 71 -4.29 10.74 2.50
CA SER A 71 -4.30 10.18 3.85
C SER A 71 -3.33 9.01 4.04
N SER A 72 -2.97 8.34 2.95
CA SER A 72 -2.02 7.22 2.94
C SER A 72 -1.37 7.09 1.56
N ILE A 73 -0.11 6.67 1.54
CA ILE A 73 0.65 6.44 0.32
C ILE A 73 1.28 5.04 0.41
N MET A 74 0.99 4.21 -0.58
CA MET A 74 1.64 2.91 -0.75
C MET A 74 2.72 3.03 -1.81
N MET A 75 3.94 2.64 -1.45
CA MET A 75 5.08 2.59 -2.38
C MET A 75 5.54 1.15 -2.51
N MET A 76 5.67 0.69 -3.74
CA MET A 76 6.09 -0.67 -4.08
C MET A 76 7.46 -0.61 -4.72
N TYR A 77 8.33 -1.54 -4.33
CA TYR A 77 9.72 -1.61 -4.78
C TYR A 77 9.97 -3.00 -5.35
N ALA A 78 10.72 -3.08 -6.45
CA ALA A 78 11.35 -4.35 -6.81
C ALA A 78 12.39 -4.71 -5.74
N ARG A 79 12.67 -6.01 -5.58
CA ARG A 79 13.71 -6.49 -4.67
C ARG A 79 15.04 -5.78 -5.02
N ASP A 80 15.69 -5.25 -4.00
CA ASP A 80 16.97 -4.52 -4.08
C ASP A 80 16.97 -3.22 -4.91
N SER A 81 15.78 -2.69 -5.26
CA SER A 81 15.66 -1.40 -5.94
C SER A 81 15.51 -0.25 -4.94
N LEU A 82 16.25 0.84 -5.17
CA LEU A 82 16.05 2.11 -4.47
C LEU A 82 14.88 2.93 -5.04
N GLY A 83 14.50 2.67 -6.29
CA GLY A 83 13.36 3.32 -6.95
C GLY A 83 12.08 2.53 -6.73
N ALA A 84 11.01 3.24 -6.33
CA ALA A 84 9.68 2.66 -6.30
C ALA A 84 9.24 2.34 -7.74
N VAL A 85 8.78 1.12 -7.96
CA VAL A 85 8.22 0.66 -9.24
C VAL A 85 6.76 1.07 -9.40
N ALA A 86 6.08 1.32 -8.28
CA ALA A 86 4.80 1.99 -8.32
C ALA A 86 4.45 2.73 -7.01
N ARG A 87 3.61 3.75 -7.14
CA ARG A 87 3.12 4.60 -6.06
C ARG A 87 1.61 4.80 -6.21
N VAL A 88 0.89 4.38 -5.17
CA VAL A 88 -0.56 4.56 -5.07
C VAL A 88 -0.86 5.50 -3.90
N GLU A 89 -1.58 6.58 -4.19
CA GLU A 89 -1.99 7.59 -3.22
C GLU A 89 -3.46 7.40 -2.91
N PHE A 90 -3.84 7.37 -1.64
CA PHE A 90 -5.21 7.10 -1.21
C PHE A 90 -5.85 8.35 -0.62
N GLY A 91 -6.93 8.79 -1.26
CA GLY A 91 -7.70 9.99 -0.92
C GLY A 91 -8.92 9.70 -0.05
N ASN A 92 -9.98 10.45 -0.29
CA ASN A 92 -11.24 10.41 0.46
C ASN A 92 -12.07 9.15 0.13
N PRO A 93 -12.95 8.71 1.05
CA PRO A 93 -14.01 7.75 0.72
C PRO A 93 -14.87 8.25 -0.44
N THR A 94 -15.38 7.33 -1.26
CA THR A 94 -16.36 7.68 -2.30
C THR A 94 -17.68 8.13 -1.68
N PRO A 95 -18.48 8.97 -2.37
CA PRO A 95 -19.74 9.50 -1.82
C PRO A 95 -20.75 8.43 -1.40
N ASP A 96 -20.74 7.27 -2.06
CA ASP A 96 -21.59 6.12 -1.74
C ASP A 96 -21.11 5.30 -0.53
N GLY A 97 -19.91 5.59 -0.01
CA GLY A 97 -19.31 4.90 1.12
C GLY A 97 -18.79 3.48 0.84
N PHE A 98 -18.82 3.03 -0.42
CA PHE A 98 -18.41 1.67 -0.80
C PHE A 98 -16.97 1.57 -1.29
N GLY A 99 -16.25 2.69 -1.38
CA GLY A 99 -14.87 2.71 -1.81
C GLY A 99 -14.09 3.92 -1.29
N ARG A 100 -12.89 4.07 -1.85
CA ARG A 100 -11.98 5.20 -1.64
C ARG A 100 -11.31 5.55 -2.95
N TYR A 101 -11.14 6.84 -3.21
CA TYR A 101 -10.36 7.29 -4.35
C TYR A 101 -8.88 6.98 -4.18
N ALA A 102 -8.24 6.55 -5.26
CA ALA A 102 -6.80 6.38 -5.30
C ALA A 102 -6.22 6.92 -6.61
N ARG A 103 -5.01 7.47 -6.56
CA ARG A 103 -4.23 7.85 -7.74
C ARG A 103 -3.09 6.86 -7.94
N VAL A 104 -3.06 6.23 -9.11
CA VAL A 104 -1.94 5.38 -9.53
C VAL A 104 -0.96 6.23 -10.32
N ARG A 105 0.17 6.60 -9.72
CA ARG A 105 1.08 7.64 -10.24
C ARG A 105 1.73 7.27 -11.58
N GLU A 106 1.91 5.99 -11.84
CA GLU A 106 2.58 5.48 -13.04
C GLU A 106 1.72 5.65 -14.30
N THR A 107 0.40 5.57 -14.12
CA THR A 107 -0.57 5.76 -15.19
C THR A 107 -1.27 7.10 -15.13
N ASP A 108 -1.10 7.82 -14.01
CA ASP A 108 -1.80 9.05 -13.67
C ASP A 108 -3.33 8.91 -13.75
N ASN A 109 -3.83 7.74 -13.37
CA ASN A 109 -5.26 7.45 -13.32
C ASN A 109 -5.78 7.67 -11.91
N LEU A 110 -6.95 8.30 -11.83
CA LEU A 110 -7.81 8.28 -10.66
C LEU A 110 -8.72 7.05 -10.75
N VAL A 111 -8.71 6.24 -9.71
CA VAL A 111 -9.50 5.02 -9.60
C VAL A 111 -10.33 5.03 -8.33
N SER A 112 -11.43 4.27 -8.33
CA SER A 112 -12.11 3.90 -7.09
C SER A 112 -11.63 2.53 -6.65
N VAL A 113 -11.17 2.44 -5.40
CA VAL A 113 -10.77 1.19 -4.76
C VAL A 113 -11.90 0.74 -3.84
N PRO A 114 -12.44 -0.47 -4.01
CA PRO A 114 -13.51 -0.96 -3.14
C PRO A 114 -13.09 -0.97 -1.66
N ARG A 115 -14.05 -0.72 -0.77
CA ARG A 115 -13.81 -0.63 0.67
C ARG A 115 -13.15 -1.89 1.23
N TYR A 116 -13.53 -3.07 0.74
CA TYR A 116 -12.93 -4.33 1.18
C TYR A 116 -11.45 -4.44 0.78
N VAL A 117 -11.05 -3.87 -0.36
CA VAL A 117 -9.65 -3.80 -0.79
C VAL A 117 -8.88 -2.82 0.10
N ALA A 118 -9.45 -1.63 0.35
CA ALA A 118 -8.85 -0.64 1.24
C ALA A 118 -8.67 -1.18 2.67
N ALA A 119 -9.58 -2.04 3.15
CA ALA A 119 -9.50 -2.66 4.47
C ALA A 119 -8.28 -3.56 4.64
N HIS A 120 -7.78 -4.22 3.59
CA HIS A 120 -6.54 -5.00 3.67
C HIS A 120 -5.32 -4.11 3.93
N LEU A 121 -5.29 -2.90 3.37
CA LEU A 121 -4.23 -1.92 3.66
C LEU A 121 -4.31 -1.45 5.13
N ASP A 122 -5.51 -1.15 5.61
CA ASP A 122 -5.72 -0.77 7.02
C ASP A 122 -5.25 -1.90 7.95
N ARG A 123 -5.59 -3.15 7.62
CA ARG A 123 -5.17 -4.32 8.39
C ARG A 123 -3.66 -4.51 8.43
N LEU A 124 -2.96 -4.29 7.31
CA LEU A 124 -1.49 -4.28 7.30
C LEU A 124 -0.92 -3.23 8.25
N LEU A 125 -1.50 -2.01 8.25
CA LEU A 125 -1.07 -0.92 9.13
C LEU A 125 -1.35 -1.23 10.62
N GLU A 126 -2.46 -1.91 10.93
CA GLU A 126 -2.76 -2.43 12.28
C GLU A 126 -1.74 -3.48 12.71
N ILE A 127 -1.44 -4.48 11.87
CA ILE A 127 -0.44 -5.52 12.16
C ILE A 127 0.94 -4.88 12.41
N ALA A 128 1.27 -3.80 11.70
CA ALA A 128 2.49 -3.04 11.90
C ALA A 128 2.44 -2.05 13.08
N GLY A 129 1.34 -1.98 13.85
CA GLY A 129 1.19 -1.10 15.00
C GLY A 129 1.14 0.40 14.65
N VAL A 130 0.86 0.74 13.39
CA VAL A 130 0.76 2.13 12.91
C VAL A 130 -0.65 2.70 13.13
N ARG A 131 -1.65 1.82 13.11
CA ARG A 131 -3.06 2.15 13.38
C ARG A 131 -3.59 1.22 14.48
N SER A 132 -4.61 1.70 15.19
CA SER A 132 -5.30 1.01 16.29
C SER A 132 -6.74 0.73 15.94
#